data_AF-F6D1N1-F1
#
_entry.id   AF-F6D1N1-F1
#
_cell.length_a   1.000
_cell.length_b   1.000
_cell.length_c   1.000
_cell.angle_alpha   90.00
_cell.angle_beta   90.00
_cell.angle_gamma   90.00
#
_symmetry.space_group_name_H-M   'P 1'
#
loop_
_entity.id
_entity.type
_entity.pdbx_description
1 polymer ?
#
loop_
_entity_poly.entity_id
_entity_poly.type
_entity_poly.pdbx_seq_one_letter_code
_entity_poly.pdbx_strand_id
1 'polypeptide(L)'
;MIENKIKTLRRAAKVSTMPDSDKIWCVIAGNEEMVNNVAYAAIIDKERVKILCREHISTKESFVTKKFDFILLYGDINKIRELSLICKENGGSYLKIAPYYVLNEPNLMLTVGPDNSIKKFMGDCEKNRVKLSFLLEDKTTGFIETDVYITSKLPAFVRSTIDPLFKMADVALSTVLISTDQVYIEKIKEIAKLNKIFVIEFSKILKEE
;
A
#
# COMPACT_ATOMS: atom_id res chain seq x y z
N MET A 1 -0.45 -45.49 -0.88
CA MET A 1 0.85 -44.78 -0.88
C MET A 1 1.27 -44.29 -2.29
N ILE A 2 1.02 -45.06 -3.35
CA ILE A 2 1.24 -44.67 -4.76
C ILE A 2 0.34 -43.49 -5.18
N GLU A 3 -0.91 -43.47 -4.71
CA GLU A 3 -1.91 -42.46 -5.04
C GLU A 3 -1.54 -41.05 -4.56
N ASN A 4 -0.91 -40.93 -3.39
CA ASN A 4 -0.37 -39.65 -2.90
C ASN A 4 0.80 -39.17 -3.76
N LYS A 5 1.70 -40.07 -4.20
CA LYS A 5 2.80 -39.70 -5.12
C LYS A 5 2.27 -39.26 -6.49
N ILE A 6 1.24 -39.93 -7.02
CA ILE A 6 0.56 -39.53 -8.26
C ILE A 6 -0.13 -38.18 -8.11
N LYS A 7 -0.74 -37.89 -6.95
CA LYS A 7 -1.37 -36.59 -6.66
C LYS A 7 -0.34 -35.47 -6.57
N THR A 8 0.82 -35.73 -5.97
CA THR A 8 1.94 -34.78 -5.90
C THR A 8 2.58 -34.55 -7.28
N LEU A 9 2.78 -35.61 -8.07
CA LEU A 9 3.28 -35.53 -9.45
C LEU A 9 2.28 -34.80 -10.38
N ARG A 10 0.98 -35.03 -10.22
CA ARG A 10 -0.06 -34.26 -10.93
C ARG A 10 -0.08 -32.80 -10.52
N ARG A 11 0.19 -32.48 -9.24
CA ARG A 11 0.34 -31.10 -8.76
C ARG A 11 1.58 -30.43 -9.38
N ALA A 12 2.71 -31.13 -9.44
CA ALA A 12 3.93 -30.66 -10.08
C ALA A 12 3.77 -30.50 -11.61
N ALA A 13 3.07 -31.41 -12.27
CA ALA A 13 2.77 -31.33 -13.70
C ALA A 13 1.71 -30.26 -14.05
N LYS A 14 0.82 -29.92 -13.10
CA LYS A 14 -0.08 -28.75 -13.21
C LYS A 14 0.66 -27.42 -13.10
N VAL A 15 1.88 -27.41 -12.56
CA VAL A 15 2.75 -26.23 -12.46
C VAL A 15 3.58 -26.05 -13.75
N SER A 16 3.80 -27.12 -14.53
CA SER A 16 4.57 -27.09 -15.79
C SER A 16 3.75 -26.75 -17.04
N THR A 17 2.42 -26.58 -16.91
CA THR A 17 1.59 -25.96 -17.95
C THR A 17 1.08 -24.69 -17.32
N MET A 18 1.68 -23.53 -17.58
CA MET A 18 1.18 -22.24 -17.09
C MET A 18 -0.24 -22.06 -17.65
N PRO A 19 -1.30 -22.30 -16.87
CA PRO A 19 -2.63 -21.88 -17.30
C PRO A 19 -2.63 -20.37 -17.11
N ASP A 20 -3.38 -19.63 -17.94
CA ASP A 20 -3.69 -18.22 -17.68
C ASP A 20 -4.07 -18.07 -16.20
N SER A 21 -3.13 -17.58 -15.41
CA SER A 21 -3.35 -17.39 -13.98
C SER A 21 -4.03 -16.05 -13.88
N ASP A 22 -5.18 -16.00 -13.21
CA ASP A 22 -5.92 -14.75 -13.05
C ASP A 22 -4.96 -13.66 -12.57
N LYS A 23 -4.84 -12.61 -13.38
CA LYS A 23 -3.98 -11.47 -13.04
C LYS A 23 -4.73 -10.52 -12.14
N ILE A 24 -4.06 -10.07 -11.09
CA ILE A 24 -4.62 -9.14 -10.11
C ILE A 24 -3.64 -8.00 -9.86
N TRP A 25 -4.16 -6.89 -9.37
CA TRP A 25 -3.34 -5.81 -8.86
C TRP A 25 -3.09 -5.99 -7.37
N CYS A 26 -1.93 -5.54 -6.92
CA CYS A 26 -1.60 -5.49 -5.51
C CYS A 26 -0.90 -4.18 -5.18
N VAL A 27 -1.42 -3.53 -4.16
CA VAL A 27 -0.80 -2.37 -3.54
C VAL A 27 -0.06 -2.86 -2.31
N ILE A 28 1.16 -2.38 -2.09
CA ILE A 28 1.94 -2.62 -0.88
C ILE A 28 2.45 -1.28 -0.37
N ALA A 29 2.32 -1.04 0.93
CA ALA A 29 2.85 0.15 1.58
C ALA A 29 3.42 -0.16 2.97
N GLY A 30 4.54 0.47 3.31
CA GLY A 30 5.21 0.32 4.60
C GLY A 30 6.64 0.87 4.59
N ASN A 31 7.51 0.32 5.43
CA ASN A 31 8.90 0.76 5.52
C ASN A 31 9.70 0.49 4.23
N GLU A 32 10.68 1.33 3.97
CA GLU A 32 11.53 1.27 2.77
C GLU A 32 12.18 -0.11 2.59
N GLU A 33 12.77 -0.67 3.65
CA GLU A 33 13.41 -1.99 3.61
C GLU A 33 12.43 -3.10 3.20
N MET A 34 11.21 -3.10 3.76
CA MET A 34 10.17 -4.07 3.41
C MET A 34 9.74 -3.93 1.95
N VAL A 35 9.51 -2.70 1.48
CA VAL A 35 9.14 -2.46 0.08
C VAL A 35 10.29 -2.82 -0.87
N ASN A 36 11.54 -2.61 -0.48
CA ASN A 36 12.72 -3.06 -1.23
C ASN A 36 12.75 -4.58 -1.39
N ASN A 37 12.45 -5.34 -0.33
CA ASN A 37 12.39 -6.80 -0.40
C ASN A 37 11.32 -7.29 -1.38
N VAL A 38 10.14 -6.67 -1.34
CA VAL A 38 9.05 -6.94 -2.29
C VAL A 38 9.45 -6.57 -3.72
N ALA A 39 10.05 -5.39 -3.93
CA ALA A 39 10.47 -4.92 -5.24
C ALA A 39 11.55 -5.84 -5.85
N TYR A 40 12.53 -6.26 -5.05
CA TYR A 40 13.56 -7.21 -5.47
C TYR A 40 12.95 -8.55 -5.90
N ALA A 41 12.04 -9.12 -5.10
CA ALA A 41 11.35 -10.35 -5.43
C ALA A 41 10.45 -10.22 -6.68
N ALA A 42 9.87 -9.04 -6.92
CA ALA A 42 9.10 -8.77 -8.13
C ALA A 42 10.00 -8.65 -9.38
N ILE A 43 11.18 -8.03 -9.26
CA ILE A 43 12.14 -7.87 -10.37
C ILE A 43 12.72 -9.22 -10.80
N ILE A 44 13.00 -10.11 -9.85
CA ILE A 44 13.48 -11.47 -10.15
C ILE A 44 12.45 -12.24 -10.99
N ASP A 45 11.17 -12.09 -10.67
CA ASP A 45 10.06 -12.79 -11.33
C ASP A 45 9.29 -11.89 -12.32
N LYS A 46 10.01 -11.05 -13.09
CA LYS A 46 9.42 -10.07 -14.02
C LYS A 46 8.45 -10.65 -15.07
N GLU A 47 8.59 -11.93 -15.40
CA GLU A 47 7.71 -12.63 -16.34
C GLU A 47 6.31 -12.88 -15.75
N ARG A 48 6.19 -12.83 -14.41
CA ARG A 48 4.98 -13.17 -13.66
C ARG A 48 4.36 -11.98 -12.96
N VAL A 49 5.13 -10.93 -12.70
CA VAL A 49 4.67 -9.70 -12.05
C VAL A 49 5.42 -8.48 -12.58
N LYS A 50 4.68 -7.40 -12.82
CA LYS A 50 5.18 -6.11 -13.26
C LYS A 50 4.99 -5.08 -12.14
N ILE A 51 6.01 -4.27 -11.91
CA ILE A 51 5.89 -3.06 -11.08
C ILE A 51 5.29 -1.97 -11.97
N LEU A 52 4.13 -1.47 -11.60
CA LEU A 52 3.44 -0.39 -12.34
C LEU A 52 3.87 0.99 -11.85
N CYS A 53 4.03 1.14 -10.53
CA CYS A 53 4.37 2.41 -9.92
C CYS A 53 5.08 2.14 -8.58
N ARG A 54 6.03 3.01 -8.23
CA ARG A 54 6.70 3.02 -6.93
C ARG A 54 6.94 4.47 -6.51
N GLU A 55 6.62 4.79 -5.27
CA GLU A 55 6.76 6.13 -4.70
C GLU A 55 7.38 6.08 -3.31
N HIS A 56 8.21 7.06 -2.98
CA HIS A 56 8.69 7.31 -1.63
C HIS A 56 7.96 8.53 -1.06
N ILE A 57 7.17 8.34 -0.01
CA ILE A 57 6.33 9.38 0.56
C ILE A 57 6.95 9.88 1.85
N SER A 58 7.09 11.21 1.95
CA SER A 58 7.50 11.89 3.17
C SER A 58 6.48 12.97 3.54
N THR A 59 5.89 12.82 4.73
CA THR A 59 4.87 13.74 5.24
C THR A 59 5.35 14.39 6.54
N LYS A 60 5.36 15.73 6.59
CA LYS A 60 5.71 16.50 7.78
C LYS A 60 4.47 16.81 8.62
N GLU A 61 4.47 16.42 9.89
CA GLU A 61 3.42 16.70 10.84
C GLU A 61 3.98 17.16 12.19
N SER A 62 3.60 18.37 12.59
CA SER A 62 4.12 19.05 13.78
C SER A 62 5.65 19.03 13.78
N PHE A 63 6.28 18.16 14.59
CA PHE A 63 7.74 18.04 14.72
C PHE A 63 8.31 16.73 14.13
N VAL A 64 7.45 15.92 13.52
CA VAL A 64 7.75 14.57 13.02
C VAL A 64 7.64 14.54 11.50
N THR A 65 8.54 13.83 10.86
CA THR A 65 8.48 13.45 9.45
C THR A 65 8.17 11.96 9.41
N LYS A 66 7.03 11.62 8.84
CA LYS A 66 6.61 10.24 8.60
C LYS A 66 7.08 9.85 7.21
N LYS A 67 7.72 8.69 7.08
CA LYS A 67 8.22 8.18 5.80
C LYS A 67 7.67 6.80 5.55
N PHE A 68 7.27 6.54 4.31
CA PHE A 68 6.88 5.22 3.87
C PHE A 68 7.05 5.08 2.37
N ASP A 69 7.24 3.85 1.92
CA ASP A 69 7.27 3.50 0.53
C ASP A 69 5.92 2.90 0.12
N PHE A 70 5.58 3.14 -1.14
CA PHE A 70 4.42 2.59 -1.82
C PHE A 70 4.88 1.88 -3.10
N ILE A 71 4.32 0.71 -3.37
CA ILE A 71 4.52 0.01 -4.64
C ILE A 71 3.20 -0.59 -5.12
N LEU A 72 2.95 -0.41 -6.41
CA LEU A 72 1.83 -1.01 -7.13
C LEU A 72 2.35 -2.08 -8.10
N LEU A 73 1.77 -3.26 -7.99
CA LEU A 73 2.13 -4.45 -8.75
C LEU A 73 0.92 -4.95 -9.56
N TYR A 74 1.20 -5.57 -10.70
CA TYR A 74 0.22 -6.31 -11.49
C TYR A 74 0.81 -7.62 -11.97
N GLY A 75 0.12 -8.74 -11.76
CA GLY A 75 0.65 -10.03 -12.17
C GLY A 75 -0.16 -11.22 -11.71
N ASP A 76 0.44 -12.40 -11.86
CA ASP A 76 -0.12 -13.69 -11.48
C ASP A 76 -0.60 -13.69 -10.02
N ILE A 77 -1.85 -14.11 -9.78
CA ILE A 77 -2.42 -14.20 -8.42
C ILE A 77 -1.55 -15.00 -7.46
N ASN A 78 -0.88 -16.05 -7.94
CA ASN A 78 0.00 -16.87 -7.11
C ASN A 78 1.27 -16.11 -6.69
N LYS A 79 1.89 -15.36 -7.61
CA LYS A 79 3.08 -14.56 -7.29
C LYS A 79 2.71 -13.37 -6.41
N ILE A 80 1.60 -12.70 -6.71
CA ILE A 80 1.06 -11.63 -5.86
C ILE A 80 0.76 -12.14 -4.43
N ARG A 81 0.23 -13.36 -4.29
CA ARG A 81 0.00 -13.96 -2.97
C ARG A 81 1.30 -14.17 -2.19
N GLU A 82 2.35 -14.66 -2.85
CA GLU A 82 3.68 -14.81 -2.25
C GLU A 82 4.23 -13.45 -1.78
N LEU A 83 4.21 -12.42 -2.65
CA LEU A 83 4.67 -11.08 -2.31
C LEU A 83 3.87 -10.45 -1.16
N SER A 84 2.56 -10.70 -1.10
CA SER A 84 1.72 -10.23 0.02
C SER A 84 2.06 -10.89 1.35
N LEU A 85 2.53 -12.14 1.34
CA LEU A 85 3.00 -12.83 2.56
C LEU A 85 4.28 -12.19 3.05
N ILE A 86 5.26 -11.96 2.15
CA ILE A 86 6.50 -11.24 2.46
C ILE A 86 6.17 -9.87 3.06
N CYS A 87 5.25 -9.12 2.47
CA CYS A 87 4.81 -7.83 3.00
C CYS A 87 4.28 -7.95 4.44
N LYS A 88 3.36 -8.88 4.69
CA LYS A 88 2.72 -9.05 6.00
C LYS A 88 3.69 -9.51 7.09
N GLU A 89 4.60 -10.42 6.76
CA GLU A 89 5.63 -10.91 7.67
C GLU A 89 6.61 -9.81 8.07
N ASN A 90 6.84 -8.83 7.19
CA ASN A 90 7.71 -7.69 7.42
C ASN A 90 6.95 -6.41 7.85
N GLY A 91 5.72 -6.55 8.35
CA GLY A 91 5.00 -5.44 8.98
C GLY A 91 4.26 -4.51 8.02
N GLY A 92 4.27 -4.75 6.71
CA GLY A 92 3.64 -3.90 5.71
C GLY A 92 2.13 -4.08 5.59
N SER A 93 1.46 -3.11 4.96
CA SER A 93 0.08 -3.24 4.49
C SER A 93 0.06 -3.69 3.03
N TYR A 94 -0.90 -4.53 2.66
CA TYR A 94 -1.13 -4.91 1.28
C TYR A 94 -2.62 -5.00 0.94
N LEU A 95 -2.97 -4.59 -0.27
CA LEU A 95 -4.34 -4.60 -0.75
C LEU A 95 -4.39 -5.23 -2.14
N LYS A 96 -5.08 -6.38 -2.24
CA LYS A 96 -5.30 -7.09 -3.50
C LYS A 96 -6.56 -6.57 -4.17
N ILE A 97 -6.43 -6.04 -5.38
CA ILE A 97 -7.53 -5.47 -6.15
C ILE A 97 -7.86 -6.46 -7.25
N ALA A 98 -9.01 -7.11 -7.12
CA ALA A 98 -9.53 -8.02 -8.13
C ALA A 98 -10.04 -7.24 -9.36
N PRO A 99 -10.01 -7.84 -10.57
CA PRO A 99 -10.56 -7.24 -11.79
C PRO A 99 -12.01 -6.76 -11.65
N TYR A 100 -12.80 -7.40 -10.79
CA TYR A 100 -14.17 -6.98 -10.49
C TYR A 100 -14.26 -5.50 -10.10
N TYR A 101 -13.40 -5.01 -9.20
CA TYR A 101 -13.46 -3.60 -8.79
C TYR A 101 -13.12 -2.68 -9.95
N VAL A 102 -12.11 -3.04 -10.74
CA VAL A 102 -11.65 -2.24 -11.89
C VAL A 102 -12.75 -2.08 -12.95
N LEU A 103 -13.53 -3.15 -13.16
CA LEU A 103 -14.57 -3.17 -14.19
C LEU A 103 -15.88 -2.53 -13.74
N ASN A 104 -16.19 -2.56 -12.44
CA ASN A 104 -17.52 -2.19 -11.93
C ASN A 104 -17.53 -0.89 -11.10
N GLU A 105 -16.38 -0.44 -10.60
CA GLU A 105 -16.30 0.74 -9.75
C GLU A 105 -15.79 1.98 -10.51
N PRO A 106 -16.48 3.13 -10.42
CA PRO A 106 -16.05 4.35 -11.08
C PRO A 106 -14.86 4.99 -10.35
N ASN A 107 -13.91 5.51 -11.13
CA ASN A 107 -12.81 6.38 -10.67
C ASN A 107 -12.13 5.89 -9.38
N LEU A 108 -11.64 4.65 -9.39
CA LEU A 108 -10.91 4.08 -8.27
C LEU A 108 -9.74 4.99 -7.85
N MET A 109 -9.64 5.25 -6.55
CA MET A 109 -8.56 5.99 -5.92
C MET A 109 -7.99 5.16 -4.77
N LEU A 110 -6.66 5.16 -4.66
CA LEU A 110 -5.94 4.56 -3.54
C LEU A 110 -5.45 5.65 -2.62
N THR A 111 -5.73 5.51 -1.33
CA THR A 111 -5.29 6.45 -0.31
C THR A 111 -4.42 5.72 0.72
N VAL A 112 -3.25 6.27 1.02
CA VAL A 112 -2.32 5.71 2.01
C VAL A 112 -1.90 6.80 2.99
N GLY A 113 -2.02 6.51 4.28
CA GLY A 113 -1.58 7.42 5.31
C GLY A 113 -1.77 6.84 6.71
N PRO A 114 -1.39 7.57 7.76
CA PRO A 114 -1.64 7.16 9.14
C PRO A 114 -3.12 6.86 9.38
N ASP A 115 -3.43 5.81 10.14
CA ASP A 115 -4.82 5.38 10.40
C ASP A 115 -5.72 6.53 10.89
N ASN A 116 -5.21 7.35 11.82
CA ASN A 116 -5.94 8.52 12.33
C ASN A 116 -6.17 9.60 11.26
N SER A 117 -5.20 9.79 10.35
CA SER A 117 -5.34 10.72 9.24
C SER A 117 -6.40 10.22 8.26
N ILE A 118 -6.38 8.92 7.91
CA ILE A 118 -7.36 8.28 7.03
C ILE A 118 -8.78 8.41 7.62
N LYS A 119 -8.97 8.11 8.90
CA LYS A 119 -10.26 8.31 9.59
C LYS A 119 -10.75 9.75 9.52
N LYS A 120 -9.85 10.71 9.78
CA LYS A 120 -10.17 12.14 9.69
C LYS A 120 -10.55 12.55 8.26
N PHE A 121 -9.83 12.06 7.27
CA PHE A 121 -10.13 12.28 5.85
C PHE A 121 -11.51 11.77 5.46
N MET A 122 -11.91 10.58 5.92
CA MET A 122 -13.25 10.05 5.66
C MET A 122 -14.32 10.93 6.30
N GLY A 123 -14.11 11.37 7.54
CA GLY A 123 -15.02 12.31 8.22
C GLY A 123 -15.09 13.69 7.56
N ASP A 124 -13.96 14.21 7.06
CA ASP A 124 -13.93 15.47 6.32
C ASP A 124 -14.63 15.34 4.96
N CYS A 125 -14.52 14.20 4.27
CA CYS A 125 -15.27 13.94 3.04
C CYS A 125 -16.78 13.94 3.30
N GLU A 126 -17.23 13.25 4.36
CA GLU A 126 -18.63 13.25 4.77
C GLU A 126 -19.14 14.67 5.09
N LYS A 127 -18.38 15.42 5.91
CA LYS A 127 -18.71 16.81 6.27
C LYS A 127 -18.82 17.73 5.06
N ASN A 128 -18.00 17.52 4.04
CA ASN A 128 -18.01 18.28 2.80
C ASN A 128 -19.02 17.74 1.76
N ARG A 129 -19.87 16.77 2.13
CA ARG A 129 -20.87 16.13 1.25
C ARG A 129 -20.26 15.53 -0.02
N VAL A 130 -19.02 15.04 0.10
CA VAL A 130 -18.34 14.28 -0.94
C VAL A 130 -18.87 12.86 -0.93
N LYS A 131 -19.39 12.38 -2.06
CA LYS A 131 -19.85 10.99 -2.18
C LYS A 131 -18.68 10.10 -2.60
N LEU A 132 -18.36 9.14 -1.75
CA LEU A 132 -17.38 8.10 -2.01
C LEU A 132 -17.88 6.77 -1.43
N SER A 133 -17.45 5.68 -2.03
CA SER A 133 -17.66 4.33 -1.52
C SER A 133 -16.35 3.77 -1.02
N PHE A 134 -16.36 3.23 0.19
CA PHE A 134 -15.23 2.51 0.75
C PHE A 134 -15.30 1.04 0.31
N LEU A 135 -14.22 0.54 -0.31
CA LEU A 135 -14.23 -0.78 -0.95
C LEU A 135 -13.38 -1.78 -0.18
N LEU A 136 -12.12 -1.42 0.07
CA LEU A 136 -11.14 -2.30 0.70
C LEU A 136 -10.22 -1.49 1.61
N GLU A 137 -9.75 -2.10 2.68
CA GLU A 137 -8.72 -1.55 3.56
C GLU A 137 -7.80 -2.65 4.05
N ASP A 138 -6.52 -2.30 4.16
CA ASP A 138 -5.55 -3.07 4.92
C ASP A 138 -4.65 -2.11 5.73
N LYS A 139 -4.06 -2.62 6.82
CA LYS A 139 -3.24 -1.82 7.73
C LYS A 139 -1.91 -2.49 7.95
N THR A 140 -0.89 -1.68 8.19
CA THR A 140 0.42 -2.22 8.55
C THR A 140 0.29 -2.99 9.87
N THR A 141 0.91 -4.16 9.92
CA THR A 141 1.04 -4.96 11.15
C THR A 141 2.26 -4.55 11.97
N GLY A 142 3.21 -3.85 11.34
CA GLY A 142 4.33 -3.16 11.97
C GLY A 142 4.16 -1.64 11.94
N PHE A 143 5.01 -0.95 12.70
CA PHE A 143 5.05 0.51 12.73
C PHE A 143 5.97 1.07 11.65
N ILE A 144 5.65 2.26 11.16
CA ILE A 144 6.52 2.95 10.21
C ILE A 144 7.53 3.86 10.87
N GLU A 145 8.65 4.07 10.19
CA GLU A 145 9.70 4.98 10.65
C GLU A 145 9.22 6.43 10.75
N THR A 146 9.50 7.04 11.90
CA THR A 146 9.22 8.44 12.19
C THR A 146 10.48 9.17 12.63
N ASP A 147 10.83 10.22 11.91
CA ASP A 147 11.97 11.08 12.24
C ASP A 147 11.49 12.37 12.92
N VAL A 148 12.09 12.76 14.05
CA VAL A 148 11.86 14.11 14.61
C VAL A 148 12.80 15.09 13.95
N TYR A 149 12.27 16.11 13.28
CA TYR A 149 13.13 17.12 12.67
C TYR A 149 13.57 18.20 13.68
N ILE A 150 12.82 18.43 14.77
CA ILE A 150 13.22 19.40 15.81
C ILE A 150 14.55 19.02 16.46
N THR A 151 14.86 17.73 16.58
CA THR A 151 16.05 17.28 17.29
C THR A 151 17.34 17.68 16.58
N SER A 152 17.29 17.94 15.27
CA SER A 152 18.38 18.57 14.52
C SER A 152 18.72 19.99 14.97
N LYS A 153 17.81 20.69 15.64
CA LYS A 153 17.98 22.04 16.19
C LYS A 153 18.18 22.06 17.71
N LEU A 154 18.13 20.91 18.38
CA LEU A 154 18.30 20.80 19.82
C LEU A 154 19.77 20.54 20.19
N PRO A 155 20.27 21.07 21.33
CA PRO A 155 21.58 20.72 21.85
C PRO A 155 21.73 19.21 22.05
N ALA A 156 22.94 18.67 21.85
CA ALA A 156 23.22 17.23 21.82
C ALA A 156 22.69 16.46 23.04
N PHE A 157 22.73 17.06 24.24
CA PHE A 157 22.25 16.43 25.49
C PHE A 157 20.72 16.25 25.56
N VAL A 158 19.97 17.18 24.94
CA VAL A 158 18.51 17.10 24.85
C VAL A 158 18.13 16.10 23.77
N ARG A 159 18.84 16.16 22.63
CA ARG A 159 18.67 15.24 21.51
C ARG A 159 18.84 13.79 21.91
N SER A 160 19.90 13.44 22.66
CA SER A 160 20.16 12.05 23.09
C SER A 160 19.07 11.47 24.00
N THR A 161 18.29 12.33 24.67
CA THR A 161 17.22 11.93 25.58
C THR A 161 15.86 11.85 24.86
N ILE A 162 15.62 12.73 23.89
CA ILE A 162 14.32 12.88 23.22
C ILE A 162 14.21 12.04 21.93
N ASP A 163 15.30 11.89 21.16
CA ASP A 163 15.29 11.10 19.91
C ASP A 163 14.71 9.68 20.11
N PRO A 164 15.07 8.91 21.16
CA PRO A 164 14.51 7.58 21.37
C PRO A 164 12.99 7.58 21.61
N LEU A 165 12.46 8.56 22.35
CA LEU A 165 11.03 8.61 22.70
C LEU A 165 10.12 8.82 21.50
N PHE A 166 10.61 9.54 20.49
CA PHE A 166 9.83 9.84 19.28
C PHE A 166 10.17 8.93 18.10
N LYS A 167 11.37 8.34 18.05
CA LYS A 167 11.64 7.20 17.15
C LYS A 167 10.77 5.98 17.50
N MET A 168 10.22 5.95 18.72
CA MET A 168 9.23 4.99 19.21
C MET A 168 7.78 5.46 19.08
N ALA A 169 7.51 6.57 18.37
CA ALA A 169 6.14 6.98 18.07
C ALA A 169 5.57 6.10 16.95
N ASP A 170 5.10 4.93 17.38
CA ASP A 170 4.47 3.88 16.59
C ASP A 170 3.27 4.40 15.76
N VAL A 171 3.44 4.55 14.45
CA VAL A 171 2.35 4.94 13.52
C VAL A 171 1.99 3.76 12.63
N ALA A 172 0.74 3.31 12.71
CA ALA A 172 0.17 2.38 11.74
C ALA A 172 -0.31 3.13 10.49
N LEU A 173 0.02 2.59 9.31
CA LEU A 173 -0.55 3.07 8.05
C LEU A 173 -1.81 2.30 7.72
N SER A 174 -2.75 2.97 7.06
CA SER A 174 -3.90 2.35 6.43
C SER A 174 -3.86 2.66 4.93
N THR A 175 -4.01 1.59 4.15
CA THR A 175 -4.15 1.62 2.69
C THR A 175 -5.60 1.34 2.38
N VAL A 176 -6.28 2.28 1.73
CA VAL A 176 -7.72 2.21 1.45
C VAL A 176 -7.96 2.38 -0.04
N LEU A 177 -8.81 1.50 -0.60
CA LEU A 177 -9.37 1.66 -1.93
C LEU A 177 -10.77 2.27 -1.82
N ILE A 178 -10.98 3.38 -2.53
CA ILE A 178 -12.27 4.05 -2.63
C ILE A 178 -12.70 4.19 -4.10
N SER A 179 -14.00 4.29 -4.33
CA SER A 179 -14.58 4.73 -5.60
C SER A 179 -15.39 6.01 -5.41
N THR A 180 -15.50 6.80 -6.48
CA THR A 180 -16.19 8.10 -6.43
C THR A 180 -16.65 8.56 -7.81
N ASP A 181 -17.59 9.50 -7.85
CA ASP A 181 -17.98 10.15 -9.09
C ASP A 181 -16.92 11.17 -9.53
N GLN A 182 -16.79 11.37 -10.85
CA GLN A 182 -15.79 12.25 -11.46
C GLN A 182 -15.78 13.67 -10.86
N VAL A 183 -16.96 14.18 -10.49
CA VAL A 183 -17.16 15.52 -9.92
C VAL A 183 -16.44 15.72 -8.58
N TYR A 184 -16.18 14.64 -7.85
CA TYR A 184 -15.61 14.69 -6.51
C TYR A 184 -14.09 14.47 -6.47
N ILE A 185 -13.46 14.04 -7.56
CA ILE A 185 -12.02 13.68 -7.59
C ILE A 185 -11.13 14.82 -7.08
N GLU A 186 -11.31 16.04 -7.61
CA GLU A 186 -10.49 17.17 -7.20
C GLU A 186 -10.74 17.56 -5.73
N LYS A 187 -11.99 17.49 -5.28
CA LYS A 187 -12.33 17.75 -3.87
C LYS A 187 -11.69 16.72 -2.93
N ILE A 188 -11.69 15.45 -3.33
CA ILE A 188 -11.03 14.37 -2.57
C ILE A 188 -9.53 14.64 -2.46
N LYS A 189 -8.87 15.02 -3.55
CA LYS A 189 -7.43 15.37 -3.52
C LYS A 189 -7.15 16.56 -2.61
N GLU A 190 -7.99 17.60 -2.64
CA GLU A 190 -7.88 18.73 -1.72
C GLU A 190 -7.98 18.30 -0.26
N ILE A 191 -9.00 17.52 0.10
CA ILE A 191 -9.21 17.04 1.47
C ILE A 191 -8.09 16.11 1.90
N ALA A 192 -7.60 15.24 1.01
CA ALA A 192 -6.48 14.36 1.28
C ALA A 192 -5.19 15.16 1.53
N LYS A 193 -4.93 16.21 0.75
CA LYS A 193 -3.79 17.12 0.96
C LYS A 193 -3.85 17.81 2.32
N LEU A 194 -5.03 18.28 2.73
CA LEU A 194 -5.25 18.87 4.07
C LEU A 194 -5.02 17.86 5.20
N ASN A 195 -5.40 16.61 4.98
CA ASN A 195 -5.18 15.50 5.91
C ASN A 195 -3.81 14.82 5.78
N LYS A 196 -2.97 15.31 4.86
CA LYS A 196 -1.62 14.83 4.56
C LYS A 196 -1.55 13.34 4.22
N ILE A 197 -2.52 12.90 3.43
CA ILE A 197 -2.64 11.53 2.94
C ILE A 197 -2.15 11.48 1.50
N PHE A 198 -1.42 10.43 1.18
CA PHE A 198 -1.03 10.15 -0.19
C PHE A 198 -2.23 9.58 -0.95
N VAL A 199 -2.49 10.11 -2.15
CA VAL A 199 -3.61 9.67 -2.99
C VAL A 199 -3.14 9.50 -4.42
N ILE A 200 -3.51 8.37 -5.02
CA ILE A 200 -3.27 8.10 -6.43
C ILE A 200 -4.58 7.66 -7.11
N GLU A 201 -4.82 8.20 -8.30
CA GLU A 201 -5.92 7.78 -9.15
C GLU A 201 -5.55 6.46 -9.82
N PHE A 202 -6.03 5.36 -9.25
CA PHE A 202 -5.74 4.01 -9.74
C PHE A 202 -6.14 3.86 -11.21
N SER A 203 -7.27 4.47 -11.60
CA SER A 203 -7.76 4.46 -12.98
C SER A 203 -6.83 5.11 -14.01
N LYS A 204 -5.94 6.03 -13.62
CA LYS A 204 -4.95 6.63 -14.53
C LYS A 204 -3.83 5.65 -14.86
N ILE A 205 -3.38 4.89 -13.87
CA ILE A 205 -2.31 3.90 -14.04
C ILE A 205 -2.76 2.78 -14.98
N LEU A 206 -4.04 2.41 -14.94
CA LEU A 206 -4.61 1.40 -15.83
C LEU A 206 -4.67 1.83 -17.31
N LYS A 207 -4.68 3.14 -17.59
CA LYS A 207 -4.79 3.69 -18.95
C LYS A 207 -3.43 3.94 -19.62
N GLU A 208 -2.33 3.78 -18.88
CA GLU A 208 -0.96 3.98 -19.38
C GLU A 208 -0.35 2.68 -19.96
N GLU A 209 -1.15 1.64 -20.22
CA GLU A 209 -0.76 0.42 -20.97
C GLU A 209 -1.32 0.38 -22.39
#